data_AF-M7TJ03-F1
#
_entry.id   AF-M7TJ03-F1
#
_cell.length_a   1.000
_cell.length_b   1.000
_cell.length_c   1.000
_cell.angle_alpha   90.00
_cell.angle_beta   90.00
_cell.angle_gamma   90.00
#
_symmetry.space_group_name_H-M   'P 1'
#
loop_
_entity.id
_entity.type
_entity.pdbx_description
1 polymer ?
#
loop_
_entity_poly.entity_id
_entity_poly.type
_entity_poly.pdbx_seq_one_letter_code
_entity_poly.pdbx_strand_id
1 'polypeptide(L)'
;MDRIVCLEETISVAGRVAARLIHANLAGVRKFFSSGIFCVFEGLPRGITTPARKFLPLFLATLIDKEVVDFKDVGATTLELFLGAIAKPFQYLAYENRFAEALKRHDDPYLIDAFIDVGKNPDYNSNRDLFSYTLSRMRKALRFAEPKQKQQLQPQLTKTLKVVMEQIKQDLKLLVSSPPEHANHINFVWSIVAIIRAQDICPVDPYFYQISPEYSPSRQDPRLQTAGILACGLKLEEGNVYAASSLFYLLWPNFTTALANGRLGDEQSILEQGMQHPHVFSFMLGKMLPAIIRTAVRKPEGWVLIETYVDAFEKWLAGPAVHKEVDEENMDSALTLLKCIEAGVRHLQSLDITDLHTEHLYTLIQMFKLLNLLGPSLSAYVINNPTSRNAESITQIASSLAEFSRAAGSYISDLLEGNRRSSVMDVSGTQQQYPFTLDPARLFEGMPLAIQERRRDPVLDRSSSSSENIDSFSAHMLREIGQGWITIDNNNNGSATLTVKGPATRGGPPPSTASTTSVPATQSGLGTPVPRWDAKTLVSRLREEVVNAD
;
A
#
# COMPACT_ATOMS: atom_id res chain seq x y z
N MET A 1 -49.44 11.73 12.59
CA MET A 1 -48.57 11.67 11.41
C MET A 1 -47.20 12.19 11.82
N ASP A 2 -46.15 11.43 11.55
CA ASP A 2 -44.78 11.80 11.90
C ASP A 2 -44.35 13.03 11.09
N ARG A 3 -43.76 14.02 11.76
CA ARG A 3 -43.31 15.30 11.16
C ARG A 3 -42.32 15.07 10.02
N ILE A 4 -41.53 14.00 10.10
CA ILE A 4 -40.55 13.64 9.07
C ILE A 4 -41.24 13.16 7.80
N VAL A 5 -42.25 12.29 7.93
CA VAL A 5 -43.03 11.78 6.78
C VAL A 5 -43.74 12.92 6.05
N CYS A 6 -44.29 13.88 6.79
CA CYS A 6 -44.91 15.06 6.19
C CYS A 6 -43.91 15.91 5.39
N LEU A 7 -42.69 16.09 5.92
CA LEU A 7 -41.62 16.80 5.21
C LEU A 7 -41.16 16.04 3.96
N GLU A 8 -41.00 14.72 4.03
CA GLU A 8 -40.66 13.88 2.87
C GLU A 8 -41.66 14.04 1.73
N GLU A 9 -42.95 13.95 2.05
CA GLU A 9 -44.03 14.14 1.08
C GLU A 9 -44.05 15.56 0.53
N THR A 10 -43.86 16.57 1.40
CA THR A 10 -43.81 17.98 0.99
C THR A 10 -42.67 18.22 -0.01
N ILE A 11 -41.48 17.68 0.25
CA ILE A 11 -40.32 17.80 -0.64
C ILE A 11 -40.56 17.06 -1.95
N SER A 12 -41.19 15.89 -1.92
CA SER A 12 -41.52 15.11 -3.11
C SER A 12 -42.60 15.78 -3.97
N VAL A 13 -43.61 16.41 -3.35
CA VAL A 13 -44.60 17.24 -4.04
C VAL A 13 -43.93 18.48 -4.63
N ALA A 14 -43.10 19.18 -3.87
CA ALA A 14 -42.37 20.35 -4.33
C ALA A 14 -41.48 20.02 -5.53
N GLY A 15 -40.76 18.89 -5.51
CA GLY A 15 -39.97 18.40 -6.64
C GLY A 15 -40.82 18.14 -7.89
N ARG A 16 -41.98 17.48 -7.75
CA ARG A 16 -42.91 17.25 -8.87
C ARG A 16 -43.45 18.55 -9.47
N VAL A 17 -43.83 19.51 -8.62
CA VAL A 17 -44.29 20.84 -9.06
C VAL A 17 -43.16 21.59 -9.74
N ALA A 18 -41.96 21.59 -9.16
CA ALA A 18 -40.78 22.22 -9.73
C ALA A 18 -40.46 21.69 -11.13
N ALA A 19 -40.46 20.36 -11.31
CA ALA A 19 -40.24 19.75 -12.62
C ALA A 19 -41.27 20.22 -13.66
N ARG A 20 -42.55 20.32 -13.31
CA ARG A 20 -43.59 20.85 -14.21
C ARG A 20 -43.36 22.31 -14.60
N LEU A 21 -42.94 23.14 -13.66
CA LEU A 21 -42.62 24.55 -13.92
C LEU A 21 -41.39 24.71 -14.81
N ILE A 22 -40.39 23.85 -14.63
CA ILE A 22 -39.17 23.82 -15.46
C ILE A 22 -39.50 23.38 -16.89
N HIS A 23 -40.26 22.30 -17.06
CA HIS A 23 -40.70 21.83 -18.39
C HIS A 23 -41.57 22.85 -19.12
N ALA A 24 -42.35 23.65 -18.38
CA ALA A 24 -43.12 24.75 -18.94
C ALA A 24 -42.30 26.03 -19.18
N ASN A 25 -40.98 26.03 -18.92
CA ASN A 25 -40.09 27.20 -18.98
C ASN A 25 -40.53 28.41 -18.12
N LEU A 26 -41.31 28.17 -17.06
CA LEU A 26 -41.80 29.23 -16.15
C LEU A 26 -40.79 29.56 -15.04
N ALA A 27 -39.93 28.60 -14.69
CA ALA A 27 -38.88 28.74 -13.70
C ALA A 27 -37.66 27.89 -14.06
N GLY A 28 -36.45 28.44 -13.89
CA GLY A 28 -35.22 27.65 -13.88
C GLY A 28 -35.02 26.97 -12.53
N VAL A 29 -34.20 25.91 -12.49
CA VAL A 29 -33.85 25.15 -11.27
C VAL A 29 -33.31 26.08 -10.19
N ARG A 30 -32.52 27.10 -10.57
CA ARG A 30 -31.98 28.09 -9.64
C ARG A 30 -33.03 28.78 -8.77
N LYS A 31 -34.26 28.99 -9.26
CA LYS A 31 -35.33 29.65 -8.49
C LYS A 31 -35.76 28.86 -7.25
N PHE A 32 -35.54 27.55 -7.23
CA PHE A 32 -35.87 26.69 -6.09
C PHE A 32 -34.79 26.70 -4.99
N PHE A 33 -33.64 27.34 -5.26
CA PHE A 33 -32.49 27.47 -4.37
C PHE A 33 -32.19 28.93 -3.97
N SER A 34 -32.93 29.88 -4.53
CA SER A 34 -32.80 31.32 -4.25
C SER A 34 -34.01 31.81 -3.48
N SER A 35 -33.82 32.82 -2.62
CA SER A 35 -34.93 33.46 -1.92
C SER A 35 -36.03 33.91 -2.88
N GLY A 36 -37.28 33.61 -2.53
CA GLY A 36 -38.44 33.91 -3.37
C GLY A 36 -39.60 32.93 -3.19
N ILE A 37 -40.66 33.13 -3.97
CA ILE A 37 -41.92 32.35 -3.87
C ILE A 37 -41.79 30.87 -4.23
N PHE A 38 -40.75 30.49 -4.97
CA PHE A 38 -40.46 29.11 -5.36
C PHE A 38 -39.36 28.47 -4.52
N CYS A 39 -38.84 29.17 -3.50
CA CYS A 39 -37.72 28.70 -2.68
C CYS A 39 -38.11 27.41 -1.94
N VAL A 40 -37.37 26.34 -2.18
CA VAL A 40 -37.48 25.08 -1.43
C VAL A 40 -36.30 24.94 -0.47
N PHE A 41 -35.11 25.36 -0.92
CA PHE A 41 -33.89 25.38 -0.12
C PHE A 41 -33.30 26.77 -0.11
N GLU A 42 -32.91 27.24 1.09
CA GLU A 42 -32.19 28.50 1.23
C GLU A 42 -30.71 28.29 0.91
N GLY A 43 -30.33 28.62 -0.32
CA GLY A 43 -28.96 28.55 -0.81
C GLY A 43 -28.78 27.51 -1.91
N LEU A 44 -27.75 27.73 -2.72
CA LEU A 44 -27.34 26.77 -3.75
C LEU A 44 -26.99 25.42 -3.11
N PRO A 45 -27.16 24.28 -3.81
CA PRO A 45 -26.95 22.94 -3.27
C PRO A 45 -25.67 22.73 -2.44
N ARG A 46 -24.57 23.41 -2.81
CA ARG A 46 -23.27 23.35 -2.13
C ARG A 46 -23.21 24.16 -0.83
N GLY A 47 -23.99 25.23 -0.73
CA GLY A 47 -23.98 26.15 0.41
C GLY A 47 -24.96 25.81 1.52
N ILE A 48 -25.76 24.75 1.38
CA ILE A 48 -26.78 24.38 2.35
C ILE A 48 -26.10 23.74 3.57
N THR A 49 -25.99 24.50 4.66
CA THR A 49 -25.43 24.04 5.95
C THR A 49 -26.51 23.69 6.98
N THR A 50 -27.78 23.91 6.63
CA THR A 50 -28.92 23.68 7.51
C THR A 50 -29.34 22.20 7.53
N PRO A 51 -30.13 21.74 8.53
CA PRO A 51 -30.67 20.38 8.56
C PRO A 51 -31.51 20.01 7.31
N ALA A 52 -32.01 21.00 6.57
CA ALA A 52 -32.71 20.78 5.31
C ALA A 52 -31.83 20.08 4.26
N ARG A 53 -30.49 20.16 4.36
CA ARG A 53 -29.54 19.42 3.52
C ARG A 53 -29.82 17.92 3.48
N LYS A 54 -30.46 17.38 4.53
CA LYS A 54 -30.92 15.98 4.59
C LYS A 54 -31.86 15.62 3.45
N PHE A 55 -32.75 16.53 3.05
CA PHE A 55 -33.80 16.30 2.04
C PHE A 55 -33.37 16.69 0.62
N LEU A 56 -32.21 17.33 0.44
CA LEU A 56 -31.72 17.71 -0.88
C LEU A 56 -31.63 16.53 -1.87
N PRO A 57 -31.10 15.35 -1.51
CA PRO A 57 -31.04 14.21 -2.44
C PRO A 57 -32.43 13.72 -2.86
N LEU A 58 -33.42 13.80 -1.98
CA LEU A 58 -34.81 13.44 -2.30
C LEU A 58 -35.42 14.39 -3.33
N PHE A 59 -35.18 15.69 -3.18
CA PHE A 59 -35.63 16.69 -4.14
C PHE A 59 -34.96 16.48 -5.51
N LEU A 60 -33.65 16.26 -5.53
CA LEU A 60 -32.89 16.00 -6.77
C LEU A 60 -33.35 14.69 -7.44
N ALA A 61 -33.55 13.62 -6.68
CA ALA A 61 -34.08 12.35 -7.19
C ALA A 61 -35.44 12.56 -7.87
N THR A 62 -36.32 13.34 -7.23
CA THR A 62 -37.66 13.65 -7.76
C THR A 62 -37.59 14.45 -9.06
N LEU A 63 -36.64 15.38 -9.19
CA LEU A 63 -36.42 16.14 -10.43
C LEU A 63 -35.94 15.23 -11.56
N ILE A 64 -35.00 14.33 -11.28
CA ILE A 64 -34.44 13.39 -12.25
C ILE A 64 -35.48 12.36 -12.70
N ASP A 65 -36.25 11.79 -11.78
CA ASP A 65 -37.41 10.91 -12.09
C ASP A 65 -38.52 11.62 -12.90
N LYS A 66 -38.38 12.93 -13.11
CA LYS A 66 -39.22 13.76 -13.97
C LYS A 66 -38.43 14.37 -15.13
N GLU A 67 -37.31 13.77 -15.52
CA GLU A 67 -36.48 14.13 -16.70
C GLU A 67 -35.83 15.53 -16.62
N VAL A 68 -35.67 16.08 -15.41
CA VAL A 68 -34.88 17.30 -15.20
C VAL A 68 -33.47 16.91 -14.81
N VAL A 69 -32.56 16.92 -15.80
CA VAL A 69 -31.16 16.48 -15.65
C VAL A 69 -30.12 17.60 -15.86
N ASP A 70 -30.52 18.77 -16.37
CA ASP A 70 -29.62 19.91 -16.54
C ASP A 70 -29.65 20.82 -15.30
N PHE A 71 -28.50 20.88 -14.60
CA PHE A 71 -28.28 21.67 -13.38
C PHE A 71 -27.25 22.80 -13.60
N LYS A 72 -26.94 23.17 -14.86
CA LYS A 72 -25.95 24.21 -15.16
C LYS A 72 -26.32 25.59 -14.60
N ASP A 73 -27.61 25.88 -14.48
CA ASP A 73 -28.12 27.15 -13.95
C ASP A 73 -27.85 27.33 -12.44
N VAL A 74 -27.69 26.23 -11.69
CA VAL A 74 -27.18 26.22 -10.31
C VAL A 74 -25.65 26.04 -10.24
N GLY A 75 -24.97 26.05 -11.39
CA GLY A 75 -23.52 25.98 -11.50
C GLY A 75 -22.92 24.62 -11.13
N ALA A 76 -23.71 23.54 -11.22
CA ALA A 76 -23.29 22.19 -10.85
C ALA A 76 -23.62 21.16 -11.94
N THR A 77 -22.84 20.10 -12.01
CA THR A 77 -23.22 18.90 -12.79
C THR A 77 -23.93 17.89 -11.90
N THR A 78 -24.67 16.97 -12.50
CA THR A 78 -25.34 15.87 -11.80
C THR A 78 -24.35 15.03 -10.99
N LEU A 79 -23.18 14.74 -11.56
CA LEU A 79 -22.10 14.02 -10.89
C LEU A 79 -21.55 14.80 -9.68
N GLU A 80 -21.38 16.12 -9.79
CA GLU A 80 -20.94 16.96 -8.67
C GLU A 80 -21.94 16.95 -7.53
N LEU A 81 -23.25 17.03 -7.85
CA LEU A 81 -24.32 16.98 -6.85
C LEU A 81 -24.37 15.60 -6.18
N PHE A 82 -24.21 14.52 -6.96
CA PHE A 82 -24.21 13.16 -6.45
C PHE A 82 -23.03 12.87 -5.52
N LEU A 83 -21.80 13.11 -5.98
CA LEU A 83 -20.61 12.88 -5.15
C LEU A 83 -20.61 13.76 -3.90
N GLY A 84 -21.10 15.01 -4.00
CA GLY A 84 -21.27 15.89 -2.84
C GLY A 84 -22.36 15.42 -1.86
N ALA A 85 -23.41 14.76 -2.35
CA ALA A 85 -24.47 14.22 -1.50
C ALA A 85 -24.00 13.00 -0.69
N ILE A 86 -23.20 12.11 -1.29
CA ILE A 86 -22.73 10.90 -0.62
C ILE A 86 -21.50 11.14 0.28
N ALA A 87 -20.77 12.24 0.07
CA ALA A 87 -19.59 12.61 0.85
C ALA A 87 -19.88 13.51 2.08
N LYS A 88 -21.14 13.81 2.39
CA LYS A 88 -21.51 14.74 3.47
C LYS A 88 -21.53 14.09 4.87
N PRO A 89 -21.60 14.90 5.96
CA PRO A 89 -21.70 14.41 7.33
C PRO A 89 -22.88 13.48 7.61
N PHE A 90 -22.67 12.51 8.50
CA PHE A 90 -23.63 11.46 8.87
C PHE A 90 -25.01 12.01 9.25
N GLN A 91 -25.05 13.08 10.05
CA GLN A 91 -26.31 13.71 10.49
C GLN A 91 -27.21 14.21 9.35
N TYR A 92 -26.64 14.41 8.15
CA TYR A 92 -27.38 14.85 6.98
C TYR A 92 -27.72 13.70 6.02
N LEU A 93 -27.33 12.46 6.29
CA LEU A 93 -27.65 11.30 5.42
C LEU A 93 -29.11 10.86 5.58
N ALA A 94 -29.77 10.52 4.47
CA ALA A 94 -31.13 9.98 4.45
C ALA A 94 -31.58 9.39 3.11
N TYR A 95 -31.36 10.09 2.01
CA TYR A 95 -31.98 9.77 0.72
C TYR A 95 -30.96 9.61 -0.41
N GLU A 96 -29.70 9.38 -0.08
CA GLU A 96 -28.60 9.18 -1.05
C GLU A 96 -28.88 7.99 -1.96
N ASN A 97 -29.35 6.86 -1.41
CA ASN A 97 -29.69 5.67 -2.20
C ASN A 97 -30.83 5.94 -3.20
N ARG A 98 -31.83 6.75 -2.82
CA ARG A 98 -32.90 7.15 -3.74
C ARG A 98 -32.37 8.04 -4.87
N PHE A 99 -31.42 8.91 -4.56
CA PHE A 99 -30.78 9.75 -5.57
C PHE A 99 -29.90 8.93 -6.53
N ALA A 100 -29.09 8.02 -6.00
CA ALA A 100 -28.31 7.08 -6.80
C ALA A 100 -29.21 6.26 -7.74
N GLU A 101 -30.33 5.76 -7.23
CA GLU A 101 -31.28 4.95 -8.00
C GLU A 101 -31.95 5.77 -9.12
N ALA A 102 -32.35 7.01 -8.84
CA ALA A 102 -32.91 7.89 -9.88
C ALA A 102 -31.90 8.13 -11.01
N LEU A 103 -30.62 8.35 -10.69
CA LEU A 103 -29.57 8.49 -11.69
C LEU A 103 -29.38 7.21 -12.52
N LYS A 104 -29.39 6.05 -11.85
CA LYS A 104 -29.27 4.76 -12.52
C LYS A 104 -30.43 4.50 -13.50
N ARG A 105 -31.68 4.83 -13.12
CA ARG A 105 -32.85 4.68 -14.00
C ARG A 105 -32.80 5.56 -15.24
N HIS A 106 -32.08 6.67 -15.17
CA HIS A 106 -31.87 7.60 -16.28
C HIS A 106 -30.51 7.38 -16.96
N ASP A 107 -30.00 6.14 -16.93
CA ASP A 107 -28.80 5.68 -17.63
C ASP A 107 -27.54 6.51 -17.35
N ASP A 108 -27.36 6.97 -16.10
CA ASP A 108 -26.12 7.65 -15.72
C ASP A 108 -24.90 6.73 -15.95
N PRO A 109 -23.91 7.15 -16.76
CA PRO A 109 -22.82 6.29 -17.21
C PRO A 109 -21.92 5.81 -16.07
N TYR A 110 -21.96 6.46 -14.90
CA TYR A 110 -21.15 6.09 -13.74
C TYR A 110 -21.89 5.18 -12.76
N LEU A 111 -23.20 4.97 -12.92
CA LEU A 111 -24.05 4.20 -12.01
C LEU A 111 -24.81 3.03 -12.66
N ILE A 112 -24.74 2.83 -13.97
CA ILE A 112 -25.55 1.86 -14.73
C ILE A 112 -25.58 0.43 -14.14
N ASP A 113 -24.44 -0.10 -13.68
CA ASP A 113 -24.36 -1.43 -13.03
C ASP A 113 -24.20 -1.38 -11.50
N ALA A 114 -24.45 -0.24 -10.86
CA ALA A 114 -24.30 -0.11 -9.42
C ALA A 114 -25.37 -0.94 -8.69
N PHE A 115 -24.98 -1.64 -7.62
CA PHE A 115 -25.95 -2.19 -6.68
C PHE A 115 -26.41 -1.08 -5.72
N ILE A 116 -27.71 -0.84 -5.64
CA ILE A 116 -28.30 0.24 -4.85
C ILE A 116 -29.43 -0.32 -3.99
N ASP A 117 -29.23 -0.32 -2.68
CA ASP A 117 -30.25 -0.77 -1.71
C ASP A 117 -31.11 0.41 -1.26
N VAL A 118 -32.19 0.66 -1.97
CA VAL A 118 -33.13 1.76 -1.68
C VAL A 118 -33.93 1.53 -0.39
N GLY A 119 -34.01 0.28 0.08
CA GLY A 119 -34.76 -0.09 1.29
C GLY A 119 -34.01 0.20 2.59
N LYS A 120 -32.67 0.35 2.52
CA LYS A 120 -31.82 0.62 3.67
C LYS A 120 -31.46 2.10 3.77
N ASN A 121 -31.43 2.62 4.99
CA ASN A 121 -30.91 3.96 5.25
C ASN A 121 -29.42 4.04 4.86
N PRO A 122 -29.01 5.10 4.14
CA PRO A 122 -27.62 5.29 3.76
C PRO A 122 -26.76 5.53 5.00
N ASP A 123 -25.57 4.96 4.98
CA ASP A 123 -24.54 5.09 6.00
C ASP A 123 -23.18 5.36 5.33
N TYR A 124 -22.15 5.58 6.14
CA TYR A 124 -20.81 5.83 5.59
C TYR A 124 -20.22 4.65 4.82
N ASN A 125 -20.61 3.41 5.12
CA ASN A 125 -20.08 2.24 4.40
C ASN A 125 -20.69 2.16 3.00
N SER A 126 -22.02 2.19 2.91
CA SER A 126 -22.75 2.21 1.64
C SER A 126 -22.37 3.40 0.76
N ASN A 127 -22.24 4.61 1.35
CA ASN A 127 -21.80 5.78 0.60
C ASN A 127 -20.34 5.68 0.15
N ARG A 128 -19.45 5.13 0.97
CA ARG A 128 -18.05 4.88 0.59
C ARG A 128 -17.98 3.91 -0.59
N ASP A 129 -18.77 2.84 -0.56
CA ASP A 129 -18.77 1.82 -1.59
C ASP A 129 -19.33 2.38 -2.92
N LEU A 130 -20.41 3.19 -2.86
CA LEU A 130 -20.93 3.94 -4.01
C LEU A 130 -19.91 4.94 -4.56
N PHE A 131 -19.20 5.66 -3.69
CA PHE A 131 -18.16 6.61 -4.09
C PHE A 131 -17.01 5.90 -4.81
N SER A 132 -16.53 4.78 -4.24
CA SER A 132 -15.48 3.94 -4.83
C SER A 132 -15.88 3.38 -6.20
N TYR A 133 -17.11 2.87 -6.31
CA TYR A 133 -17.66 2.37 -7.56
C TYR A 133 -17.71 3.48 -8.63
N THR A 134 -18.24 4.65 -8.27
CA THR A 134 -18.39 5.79 -9.18
C THR A 134 -17.04 6.26 -9.72
N LEU A 135 -16.04 6.44 -8.84
CA LEU A 135 -14.71 6.85 -9.27
C LEU A 135 -14.01 5.77 -10.12
N SER A 136 -14.23 4.49 -9.82
CA SER A 136 -13.72 3.40 -10.67
C SER A 136 -14.31 3.47 -12.08
N ARG A 137 -15.60 3.82 -12.21
CA ARG A 137 -16.24 4.06 -13.52
C ARG A 137 -15.71 5.31 -14.21
N MET A 138 -15.50 6.39 -13.48
CA MET A 138 -14.85 7.61 -14.00
C MET A 138 -13.46 7.31 -14.56
N ARG A 139 -12.64 6.52 -13.85
CA ARG A 139 -11.33 6.09 -14.32
C ARG A 139 -11.42 5.21 -15.57
N LYS A 140 -12.32 4.24 -15.58
CA LYS A 140 -12.58 3.41 -16.78
C LYS A 140 -12.98 4.27 -17.98
N ALA A 141 -13.88 5.24 -17.79
CA ALA A 141 -14.26 6.18 -18.85
C ALA A 141 -13.06 6.95 -19.40
N LEU A 142 -12.14 7.42 -18.55
CA LEU A 142 -10.90 8.08 -18.98
C LEU A 142 -9.91 7.16 -19.69
N ARG A 143 -9.84 5.89 -19.28
CA ARG A 143 -8.93 4.90 -19.87
C ARG A 143 -9.35 4.52 -21.29
N PHE A 144 -10.65 4.32 -21.51
CA PHE A 144 -11.18 3.88 -22.79
C PHE A 144 -11.67 5.02 -23.69
N ALA A 145 -11.64 6.27 -23.23
CA ALA A 145 -11.98 7.43 -24.05
C ALA A 145 -10.94 7.68 -25.15
N GLU A 146 -11.44 8.06 -26.34
CA GLU A 146 -10.59 8.54 -27.44
C GLU A 146 -9.78 9.79 -27.01
N PRO A 147 -8.60 10.06 -27.61
CA PRO A 147 -7.75 11.18 -27.20
C PRO A 147 -8.46 12.54 -27.13
N LYS A 148 -9.36 12.83 -28.08
CA LYS A 148 -10.15 14.08 -28.11
C LYS A 148 -11.18 14.14 -26.98
N GLN A 149 -11.85 13.01 -26.69
CA GLN A 149 -12.82 12.91 -25.60
C GLN A 149 -12.12 12.98 -24.25
N LYS A 150 -10.96 12.32 -24.11
CA LYS A 150 -10.12 12.36 -22.90
C LYS A 150 -9.68 13.78 -22.56
N GLN A 151 -9.30 14.59 -23.56
CA GLN A 151 -8.95 16.00 -23.37
C GLN A 151 -10.10 16.86 -22.81
N GLN A 152 -11.36 16.49 -23.06
CA GLN A 152 -12.53 17.19 -22.53
C GLN A 152 -12.98 16.61 -21.19
N LEU A 153 -12.98 15.28 -21.04
CA LEU A 153 -13.48 14.56 -19.88
C LEU A 153 -12.55 14.74 -18.66
N GLN A 154 -11.23 14.72 -18.86
CA GLN A 154 -10.28 14.80 -17.76
C GLN A 154 -10.38 16.12 -16.96
N PRO A 155 -10.43 17.32 -17.59
CA PRO A 155 -10.68 18.57 -16.86
C PRO A 155 -12.02 18.60 -16.13
N GLN A 156 -13.07 18.01 -16.72
CA GLN A 156 -14.40 17.97 -16.11
C GLN A 156 -14.40 17.12 -14.83
N LEU A 157 -13.90 15.88 -14.90
CA LEU A 157 -13.83 14.99 -13.74
C LEU A 157 -12.89 15.54 -12.65
N THR A 158 -11.77 16.15 -13.05
CA THR A 158 -10.86 16.83 -12.13
C THR A 158 -11.56 17.98 -11.41
N LYS A 159 -12.33 18.80 -12.13
CA LYS A 159 -13.12 19.89 -11.54
C LYS A 159 -14.15 19.34 -10.55
N THR A 160 -14.86 18.28 -10.90
CA THR A 160 -15.85 17.64 -10.04
C THR A 160 -15.22 17.18 -8.72
N LEU A 161 -14.10 16.47 -8.75
CA LEU A 161 -13.43 16.00 -7.54
C LEU A 161 -12.88 17.15 -6.68
N LYS A 162 -12.37 18.23 -7.31
CA LYS A 162 -11.97 19.44 -6.58
C LYS A 162 -13.14 20.09 -5.85
N VAL A 163 -14.30 20.18 -6.49
CA VAL A 163 -15.53 20.73 -5.87
C VAL A 163 -15.96 19.88 -4.67
N VAL A 164 -15.91 18.54 -4.79
CA VAL A 164 -16.25 17.63 -3.69
C VAL A 164 -15.26 17.79 -2.53
N MET A 165 -13.96 17.86 -2.82
CA MET A 165 -12.93 18.11 -1.81
C MET A 165 -13.16 19.44 -1.08
N GLU A 166 -13.48 20.53 -1.79
CA GLU A 166 -13.82 21.81 -1.15
C GLU A 166 -15.06 21.73 -0.26
N GLN A 167 -16.09 20.99 -0.68
CA GLN A 167 -17.27 20.77 0.15
C GLN A 167 -16.92 20.05 1.45
N ILE A 168 -16.10 19.00 1.37
CA ILE A 168 -15.62 18.24 2.54
C ILE A 168 -14.86 19.17 3.50
N LYS A 169 -13.99 20.05 2.99
CA LYS A 169 -13.29 21.03 3.84
C LYS A 169 -14.24 21.96 4.58
N GLN A 170 -15.30 22.41 3.91
CA GLN A 170 -16.32 23.25 4.54
C GLN A 170 -17.09 22.48 5.60
N ASP A 171 -17.45 21.23 5.33
CA ASP A 171 -18.17 20.37 6.28
C ASP A 171 -17.33 20.07 7.53
N LEU A 172 -16.03 19.79 7.36
CA LEU A 172 -15.09 19.62 8.48
C LEU A 172 -14.99 20.88 9.36
N LYS A 173 -14.94 22.08 8.75
CA LYS A 173 -14.92 23.36 9.47
C LYS A 173 -16.18 23.59 10.31
N LEU A 174 -17.34 23.21 9.79
CA LEU A 174 -18.62 23.39 10.48
C LEU A 174 -18.79 22.43 11.66
N LEU A 175 -18.21 21.23 11.57
CA LEU A 175 -18.33 20.19 12.59
C LEU A 175 -17.37 20.35 13.78
N VAL A 176 -16.39 21.24 13.73
CA VAL A 176 -15.40 21.42 14.83
C VAL A 176 -16.08 21.64 16.19
N SER A 177 -17.24 22.31 16.19
CA SER A 177 -18.03 22.57 17.41
C SER A 177 -18.75 21.33 17.98
N SER A 178 -18.72 20.19 17.27
CA SER A 178 -19.40 18.94 17.63
C SER A 178 -18.43 17.75 17.57
N PRO A 179 -17.59 17.55 18.61
CA PRO A 179 -16.48 16.59 18.61
C PRO A 179 -16.80 15.14 18.19
N PRO A 180 -17.89 14.49 18.63
CA PRO A 180 -18.15 13.10 18.24
C PRO A 180 -18.53 12.99 16.75
N GLU A 181 -19.28 13.95 16.22
CA GLU A 181 -19.66 13.98 14.81
C GLU A 181 -18.47 14.34 13.92
N HIS A 182 -17.62 15.25 14.39
CA HIS A 182 -16.37 15.62 13.76
C HIS A 182 -15.43 14.43 13.60
N ALA A 183 -15.20 13.67 14.68
CA ALA A 183 -14.36 12.48 14.64
C ALA A 183 -14.89 11.40 13.68
N ASN A 184 -16.21 11.14 13.72
CA ASN A 184 -16.86 10.20 12.80
C ASN A 184 -16.72 10.64 11.34
N HIS A 185 -16.90 11.94 11.06
CA HIS A 185 -16.75 12.46 9.71
C HIS A 185 -15.29 12.44 9.23
N ILE A 186 -14.30 12.75 10.09
CA ILE A 186 -12.87 12.61 9.77
C ILE A 186 -12.55 11.18 9.32
N ASN A 187 -13.01 10.17 10.07
CA ASN A 187 -12.77 8.75 9.72
C ASN A 187 -13.31 8.36 8.34
N PHE A 188 -14.49 8.88 8.01
CA PHE A 188 -15.11 8.71 6.71
C PHE A 188 -14.34 9.47 5.61
N VAL A 189 -13.98 10.73 5.85
CA VAL A 189 -13.20 11.55 4.91
C VAL A 189 -11.85 10.92 4.59
N TRP A 190 -11.17 10.34 5.58
CA TRP A 190 -9.93 9.58 5.34
C TRP A 190 -10.14 8.47 4.30
N SER A 191 -11.28 7.76 4.36
CA SER A 191 -11.62 6.72 3.38
C SER A 191 -11.91 7.31 2.00
N ILE A 192 -12.67 8.41 1.93
CA ILE A 192 -12.98 9.10 0.67
C ILE A 192 -11.71 9.66 0.00
N VAL A 193 -10.83 10.30 0.76
CA VAL A 193 -9.54 10.84 0.26
C VAL A 193 -8.62 9.71 -0.21
N ALA A 194 -8.59 8.59 0.52
CA ALA A 194 -7.87 7.40 0.07
C ALA A 194 -8.41 6.87 -1.26
N ILE A 195 -9.74 6.81 -1.44
CA ILE A 195 -10.34 6.40 -2.72
C ILE A 195 -9.97 7.39 -3.85
N ILE A 196 -10.06 8.70 -3.62
CA ILE A 196 -9.67 9.71 -4.61
C ILE A 196 -8.20 9.51 -5.02
N ARG A 197 -7.32 9.30 -4.04
CA ARG A 197 -5.89 9.05 -4.28
C ARG A 197 -5.67 7.77 -5.09
N ALA A 198 -6.31 6.67 -4.71
CA ALA A 198 -6.17 5.38 -5.39
C ALA A 198 -6.57 5.46 -6.87
N GLN A 199 -7.57 6.26 -7.20
CA GLN A 199 -8.12 6.35 -8.55
C GLN A 199 -7.32 7.27 -9.48
N ASP A 200 -6.38 8.07 -8.95
CA ASP A 200 -5.41 8.91 -9.70
C ASP A 200 -6.02 9.80 -10.80
N ILE A 201 -7.30 10.18 -10.66
CA ILE A 201 -7.99 11.08 -11.62
C ILE A 201 -7.51 12.52 -11.44
N CYS A 202 -7.32 12.93 -10.18
CA CYS A 202 -6.83 14.26 -9.81
C CYS A 202 -5.92 14.18 -8.59
N PRO A 203 -4.94 15.10 -8.45
CA PRO A 203 -4.17 15.21 -7.22
C PRO A 203 -5.09 15.59 -6.05
N VAL A 204 -4.92 14.90 -4.92
CA VAL A 204 -5.57 15.25 -3.67
C VAL A 204 -5.05 16.60 -3.18
N ASP A 205 -5.95 17.43 -2.66
CA ASP A 205 -5.60 18.77 -2.19
C ASP A 205 -4.60 18.74 -1.01
N PRO A 206 -3.59 19.64 -0.98
CA PRO A 206 -2.60 19.74 0.09
C PRO A 206 -3.18 19.82 1.51
N TYR A 207 -4.38 20.38 1.66
CA TYR A 207 -5.10 20.44 2.93
C TYR A 207 -5.21 19.06 3.59
N PHE A 208 -5.46 18.00 2.81
CA PHE A 208 -5.64 16.64 3.34
C PHE A 208 -4.33 15.96 3.75
N TYR A 209 -3.19 16.67 3.68
CA TYR A 209 -1.88 16.20 4.12
C TYR A 209 -1.29 17.04 5.28
N GLN A 210 -1.97 18.12 5.66
CA GLN A 210 -1.54 19.06 6.71
C GLN A 210 -2.39 18.90 7.97
N ILE A 211 -1.74 18.85 9.14
CA ILE A 211 -2.43 18.86 10.43
C ILE A 211 -2.97 20.26 10.68
N SER A 212 -4.28 20.35 10.89
CA SER A 212 -5.01 21.55 11.28
C SER A 212 -6.02 21.22 12.40
N PRO A 213 -6.58 22.23 13.09
CA PRO A 213 -7.63 22.02 14.10
C PRO A 213 -8.88 21.33 13.53
N GLU A 214 -9.16 21.56 12.25
CA GLU A 214 -10.34 21.02 11.55
C GLU A 214 -10.09 19.63 10.96
N TYR A 215 -8.82 19.29 10.71
CA TYR A 215 -8.43 18.04 10.07
C TYR A 215 -7.02 17.64 10.48
N SER A 216 -6.89 16.48 11.11
CA SER A 216 -5.58 15.90 11.41
C SER A 216 -5.35 14.70 10.48
N PRO A 217 -4.54 14.84 9.41
CA PRO A 217 -4.11 13.70 8.63
C PRO A 217 -3.16 12.87 9.46
N SER A 218 -3.42 11.57 9.56
CA SER A 218 -2.32 10.67 9.87
C SER A 218 -1.45 10.59 8.62
N ARG A 219 -0.27 11.24 8.62
CA ARG A 219 0.75 11.00 7.57
C ARG A 219 1.20 9.53 7.52
N GLN A 220 0.85 8.76 8.54
CA GLN A 220 1.00 7.32 8.64
C GLN A 220 -0.36 6.60 8.52
N ASP A 221 -1.39 7.18 7.88
CA ASP A 221 -2.65 6.46 7.65
C ASP A 221 -2.36 5.29 6.71
N PRO A 222 -2.46 4.03 7.19
CA PRO A 222 -2.18 2.87 6.37
C PRO A 222 -3.04 2.84 5.10
N ARG A 223 -4.26 3.39 5.16
CA ARG A 223 -5.18 3.44 4.01
C ARG A 223 -4.69 4.39 2.94
N LEU A 224 -4.12 5.53 3.31
CA LEU A 224 -3.64 6.52 2.35
C LEU A 224 -2.33 6.06 1.69
N GLN A 225 -1.48 5.35 2.44
CA GLN A 225 -0.28 4.72 1.89
C GLN A 225 -0.64 3.59 0.92
N THR A 226 -1.55 2.69 1.32
CA THR A 226 -2.10 1.63 0.47
C THR A 226 -2.73 2.22 -0.80
N ALA A 227 -3.55 3.27 -0.67
CA ALA A 227 -4.12 3.97 -1.83
C ALA A 227 -3.05 4.54 -2.77
N GLY A 228 -1.94 5.06 -2.24
CA GLY A 228 -0.81 5.49 -3.06
C GLY A 228 -0.17 4.33 -3.84
N ILE A 229 -0.04 3.17 -3.21
CA ILE A 229 0.49 1.95 -3.85
C ILE A 229 -0.45 1.48 -4.96
N LEU A 230 -1.76 1.42 -4.70
CA LEU A 230 -2.78 1.06 -5.68
C LEU A 230 -2.81 2.02 -6.87
N ALA A 231 -2.67 3.33 -6.62
CA ALA A 231 -2.58 4.33 -7.69
C ALA A 231 -1.36 4.08 -8.60
N CYS A 232 -0.22 3.70 -8.03
CA CYS A 232 0.95 3.30 -8.80
C CYS A 232 0.73 1.95 -9.52
N GLY A 233 0.03 1.01 -8.89
CA GLY A 233 -0.39 -0.26 -9.50
C GLY A 233 -1.19 -0.06 -10.78
N LEU A 234 -2.16 0.87 -10.76
CA LEU A 234 -2.94 1.20 -11.94
C LEU A 234 -2.11 1.91 -13.02
N LYS A 235 -1.11 2.73 -12.64
CA LYS A 235 -0.14 3.30 -13.60
C LYS A 235 0.76 2.22 -14.23
N LEU A 236 1.13 1.21 -13.47
CA LEU A 236 1.89 0.05 -13.97
C LEU A 236 1.04 -0.76 -14.96
N GLU A 237 -0.24 -0.98 -14.66
CA GLU A 237 -1.20 -1.62 -15.57
C GLU A 237 -1.34 -0.84 -16.89
N GLU A 238 -1.32 0.50 -16.82
CA GLU A 238 -1.38 1.38 -17.99
C GLU A 238 -0.06 1.45 -18.78
N GLY A 239 0.99 0.74 -18.36
CA GLY A 239 2.29 0.71 -19.04
C GLY A 239 3.08 2.02 -18.92
N ASN A 240 2.82 2.83 -17.89
CA ASN A 240 3.56 4.07 -17.67
C ASN A 240 5.02 3.77 -17.29
N VAL A 241 5.96 4.26 -18.11
CA VAL A 241 7.40 4.03 -17.97
C VAL A 241 7.96 4.48 -16.61
N TYR A 242 7.38 5.52 -16.00
CA TYR A 242 7.82 6.06 -14.71
C TYR A 242 7.13 5.44 -13.50
N ALA A 243 6.16 4.54 -13.70
CA ALA A 243 5.37 3.97 -12.60
C ALA A 243 6.20 3.11 -11.66
N ALA A 244 7.17 2.36 -12.20
CA ALA A 244 8.08 1.54 -11.39
C ALA A 244 8.93 2.42 -10.44
N SER A 245 9.55 3.48 -10.96
CA SER A 245 10.30 4.42 -10.12
C SER A 245 9.40 5.17 -9.15
N SER A 246 8.19 5.55 -9.56
CA SER A 246 7.21 6.22 -8.70
C SER A 246 6.79 5.33 -7.52
N LEU A 247 6.58 4.04 -7.76
CA LEU A 247 6.26 3.07 -6.72
C LEU A 247 7.45 2.88 -5.77
N PHE A 248 8.68 2.75 -6.29
CA PHE A 248 9.88 2.69 -5.46
C PHE A 248 10.02 3.91 -4.54
N TYR A 249 9.91 5.12 -5.09
CA TYR A 249 10.00 6.37 -4.33
C TYR A 249 8.78 6.64 -3.43
N LEU A 250 7.74 5.83 -3.53
CA LEU A 250 6.66 5.80 -2.55
C LEU A 250 6.97 4.83 -1.40
N LEU A 251 7.42 3.62 -1.72
CA LEU A 251 7.68 2.54 -0.75
C LEU A 251 8.89 2.85 0.14
N TRP A 252 9.98 3.35 -0.43
CA TRP A 252 11.21 3.59 0.33
C TRP A 252 11.06 4.63 1.47
N PRO A 253 10.45 5.82 1.23
CA PRO A 253 10.19 6.76 2.32
C PRO A 253 9.20 6.25 3.36
N ASN A 254 8.20 5.45 2.96
CA ASN A 254 7.24 4.83 3.89
C ASN A 254 7.96 3.86 4.83
N PHE A 255 8.73 2.93 4.26
CA PHE A 255 9.54 1.98 5.03
C PHE A 255 10.50 2.68 6.00
N THR A 256 11.29 3.65 5.54
CA THR A 256 12.23 4.38 6.41
C THR A 256 11.53 5.15 7.52
N THR A 257 10.35 5.72 7.24
CA THR A 257 9.51 6.37 8.25
C THR A 257 8.95 5.35 9.24
N ALA A 258 8.51 4.18 8.79
CA ALA A 258 8.03 3.10 9.64
C ALA A 258 9.15 2.57 10.55
N LEU A 259 10.34 2.39 10.00
CA LEU A 259 11.55 2.00 10.74
C LEU A 259 11.87 3.01 11.84
N ALA A 260 11.91 4.31 11.52
CA ALA A 260 12.21 5.36 12.47
C ALA A 260 11.20 5.44 13.65
N ASN A 261 9.95 5.05 13.39
CA ASN A 261 8.85 5.13 14.36
C ASN A 261 8.51 3.79 15.02
N GLY A 262 9.23 2.70 14.71
CA GLY A 262 8.96 1.37 15.24
C GLY A 262 7.62 0.77 14.78
N ARG A 263 7.17 1.12 13.57
CA ARG A 263 5.85 0.72 13.00
C ARG A 263 5.99 -0.20 11.79
N LEU A 264 7.02 -1.06 11.77
CA LEU A 264 7.22 -2.00 10.65
C LEU A 264 6.05 -2.98 10.48
N GLY A 265 5.32 -3.32 11.55
CA GLY A 265 4.11 -4.13 11.46
C GLY A 265 2.98 -3.47 10.64
N ASP A 266 2.83 -2.14 10.75
CA ASP A 266 1.89 -1.39 9.93
C ASP A 266 2.32 -1.40 8.46
N GLU A 267 3.63 -1.20 8.20
CA GLU A 267 4.21 -1.27 6.85
C GLU A 267 3.97 -2.65 6.21
N GLN A 268 4.16 -3.74 6.96
CA GLN A 268 3.88 -5.09 6.46
C GLN A 268 2.42 -5.24 6.00
N SER A 269 1.46 -4.73 6.77
CA SER A 269 0.03 -4.79 6.41
C SER A 269 -0.29 -3.94 5.19
N ILE A 270 0.37 -2.78 5.05
CA ILE A 270 0.23 -1.88 3.88
C ILE A 270 0.77 -2.55 2.62
N LEU A 271 1.93 -3.19 2.71
CA LEU A 271 2.54 -3.93 1.61
C LEU A 271 1.66 -5.12 1.20
N GLU A 272 1.15 -5.89 2.16
CA GLU A 272 0.22 -7.00 1.94
C GLU A 272 -1.03 -6.53 1.17
N GLN A 273 -1.65 -5.43 1.59
CA GLN A 273 -2.81 -4.85 0.90
C GLN A 273 -2.44 -4.30 -0.48
N GLY A 274 -1.26 -3.72 -0.64
CA GLY A 274 -0.77 -3.23 -1.93
C GLY A 274 -0.55 -4.35 -2.96
N MET A 275 -0.02 -5.49 -2.51
CA MET A 275 0.24 -6.67 -3.36
C MET A 275 -1.03 -7.38 -3.84
N GLN A 276 -2.22 -7.02 -3.33
CA GLN A 276 -3.48 -7.48 -3.90
C GLN A 276 -3.67 -7.03 -5.36
N HIS A 277 -2.99 -5.96 -5.78
CA HIS A 277 -2.99 -5.51 -7.16
C HIS A 277 -1.94 -6.28 -7.99
N PRO A 278 -2.31 -7.01 -9.06
CA PRO A 278 -1.41 -7.91 -9.79
C PRO A 278 -0.11 -7.26 -10.27
N HIS A 279 -0.19 -6.05 -10.85
CA HIS A 279 1.01 -5.32 -11.30
C HIS A 279 1.91 -4.82 -10.16
N VAL A 280 1.36 -4.60 -8.96
CA VAL A 280 2.18 -4.29 -7.77
C VAL A 280 2.91 -5.54 -7.33
N PHE A 281 2.21 -6.68 -7.25
CA PHE A 281 2.83 -7.97 -6.96
C PHE A 281 3.97 -8.31 -7.95
N SER A 282 3.72 -8.16 -9.25
CA SER A 282 4.73 -8.33 -10.31
C SER A 282 5.94 -7.40 -10.12
N PHE A 283 5.71 -6.13 -9.75
CA PHE A 283 6.78 -5.19 -9.41
C PHE A 283 7.59 -5.64 -8.18
N MET A 284 6.91 -6.13 -7.14
CA MET A 284 7.56 -6.61 -5.91
C MET A 284 8.47 -7.79 -6.22
N LEU A 285 7.95 -8.78 -6.96
CA LEU A 285 8.66 -10.00 -7.35
C LEU A 285 9.83 -9.70 -8.30
N GLY A 286 9.61 -8.89 -9.34
CA GLY A 286 10.58 -8.71 -10.42
C GLY A 286 11.55 -7.55 -10.25
N LYS A 287 11.32 -6.62 -9.31
CA LYS A 287 12.16 -5.42 -9.12
C LYS A 287 12.50 -5.12 -7.66
N MET A 288 11.50 -5.02 -6.78
CA MET A 288 11.73 -4.57 -5.40
C MET A 288 12.50 -5.59 -4.56
N LEU A 289 12.00 -6.83 -4.43
CA LEU A 289 12.67 -7.90 -3.69
C LEU A 289 14.08 -8.20 -4.24
N PRO A 290 14.30 -8.29 -5.57
CA PRO A 290 15.64 -8.38 -6.14
C PRO A 290 16.60 -7.27 -5.69
N ALA A 291 16.13 -6.01 -5.68
CA ALA A 291 16.94 -4.87 -5.25
C ALA A 291 17.21 -4.89 -3.73
N ILE A 292 16.24 -5.36 -2.93
CA ILE A 292 16.38 -5.56 -1.49
C ILE A 292 17.45 -6.63 -1.21
N ILE A 293 17.39 -7.79 -1.87
CA ILE A 293 18.37 -8.87 -1.70
C ILE A 293 19.77 -8.37 -2.00
N ARG A 294 19.98 -7.70 -3.15
CA ARG A 294 21.29 -7.10 -3.51
C ARG A 294 21.80 -6.12 -2.47
N THR A 295 20.91 -5.41 -1.80
CA THR A 295 21.24 -4.44 -0.76
C THR A 295 21.58 -5.15 0.56
N ALA A 296 20.76 -6.11 0.99
CA ALA A 296 20.90 -6.81 2.27
C ALA A 296 22.13 -7.72 2.33
N VAL A 297 22.55 -8.31 1.21
CA VAL A 297 23.79 -9.11 1.19
C VAL A 297 25.06 -8.25 1.25
N ARG A 298 24.97 -6.93 0.96
CA ARG A 298 26.11 -5.99 0.96
C ARG A 298 26.17 -5.12 2.21
N LYS A 299 25.06 -4.98 2.92
CA LYS A 299 24.95 -4.18 4.14
C LYS A 299 24.25 -5.01 5.21
N PRO A 300 24.92 -5.29 6.34
CA PRO A 300 24.34 -6.14 7.38
C PRO A 300 23.01 -5.57 7.86
N GLU A 301 22.87 -4.24 8.00
CA GLU A 301 21.63 -3.59 8.43
C GLU A 301 20.44 -3.84 7.49
N GLY A 302 20.67 -4.29 6.24
CA GLY A 302 19.60 -4.61 5.30
C GLY A 302 18.73 -5.81 5.70
N TRP A 303 19.09 -6.54 6.75
CA TRP A 303 18.30 -7.65 7.29
C TRP A 303 16.84 -7.25 7.62
N VAL A 304 16.63 -6.05 8.17
CA VAL A 304 15.29 -5.57 8.57
C VAL A 304 14.41 -5.27 7.34
N LEU A 305 15.04 -4.88 6.24
CA LEU A 305 14.36 -4.59 4.98
C LEU A 305 13.89 -5.88 4.33
N ILE A 306 14.76 -6.89 4.23
CA ILE A 306 14.37 -8.19 3.66
C ILE A 306 13.31 -8.87 4.52
N GLU A 307 13.43 -8.87 5.85
CA GLU A 307 12.43 -9.43 6.76
C GLU A 307 11.06 -8.77 6.57
N THR A 308 11.00 -7.42 6.58
CA THR A 308 9.73 -6.69 6.44
C THR A 308 9.01 -7.04 5.15
N TYR A 309 9.74 -7.15 4.04
CA TYR A 309 9.14 -7.44 2.74
C TYR A 309 8.82 -8.94 2.57
N VAL A 310 9.66 -9.84 3.08
CA VAL A 310 9.39 -11.30 3.03
C VAL A 310 8.18 -11.66 3.89
N ASP A 311 8.04 -11.08 5.09
CA ASP A 311 6.87 -11.33 5.95
C ASP A 311 5.57 -10.80 5.34
N ALA A 312 5.61 -9.63 4.68
CA ALA A 312 4.46 -9.13 3.94
C ALA A 312 4.10 -10.03 2.75
N PHE A 313 5.13 -10.56 2.08
CA PHE A 313 4.98 -11.46 0.93
C PHE A 313 4.38 -12.81 1.35
N GLU A 314 4.86 -13.37 2.46
CA GLU A 314 4.31 -14.57 3.09
C GLU A 314 2.84 -14.38 3.45
N LYS A 315 2.48 -13.29 4.15
CA LYS A 315 1.09 -13.00 4.50
C LYS A 315 0.18 -12.88 3.28
N TRP A 316 0.68 -12.26 2.21
CA TRP A 316 -0.08 -12.15 0.96
C TRP A 316 -0.33 -13.52 0.32
N LEU A 317 0.69 -14.39 0.27
CA LEU A 317 0.58 -15.71 -0.35
C LEU A 317 -0.11 -16.75 0.54
N ALA A 318 -0.13 -16.54 1.86
CA ALA A 318 -0.89 -17.34 2.80
C ALA A 318 -2.40 -17.21 2.52
N GLY A 319 -2.95 -18.15 1.76
CA GLY A 319 -4.39 -18.24 1.52
C GLY A 319 -5.13 -18.95 2.67
N PRO A 320 -6.46 -18.82 2.75
CA PRO A 320 -7.27 -19.40 3.84
C PRO A 320 -7.22 -20.93 3.97
N ALA A 321 -6.78 -21.62 2.91
CA ALA A 321 -6.71 -23.10 2.87
C ALA A 321 -5.59 -23.63 1.97
N VAL A 322 -5.22 -22.88 0.91
CA VAL A 322 -4.15 -23.24 -0.03
C VAL A 322 -3.31 -21.99 -0.30
N HIS A 323 -2.01 -22.19 -0.46
CA HIS A 323 -1.08 -21.13 -0.88
C HIS A 323 -1.51 -20.54 -2.22
N LYS A 324 -1.43 -19.22 -2.39
CA LYS A 324 -1.75 -18.59 -3.67
C LYS A 324 -0.69 -18.96 -4.70
N GLU A 325 -1.14 -19.36 -5.88
CA GLU A 325 -0.25 -19.65 -7.01
C GLU A 325 0.26 -18.35 -7.62
N VAL A 326 1.53 -18.35 -8.02
CA VAL A 326 2.10 -17.28 -8.83
C VAL A 326 1.71 -17.53 -10.28
N ASP A 327 0.95 -16.60 -10.87
CA ASP A 327 0.50 -16.71 -12.26
C ASP A 327 1.67 -16.84 -13.25
N GLU A 328 1.46 -17.52 -14.37
CA GLU A 328 2.45 -17.70 -15.44
C GLU A 328 3.02 -16.36 -15.96
N GLU A 329 2.19 -15.32 -16.01
CA GLU A 329 2.60 -13.96 -16.40
C GLU A 329 3.71 -13.37 -15.52
N ASN A 330 3.85 -13.87 -14.28
CA ASN A 330 4.85 -13.41 -13.32
C ASN A 330 6.12 -14.29 -13.30
N MET A 331 6.21 -15.33 -14.13
CA MET A 331 7.35 -16.26 -14.10
C MET A 331 8.67 -15.61 -14.52
N ASP A 332 8.66 -14.63 -15.42
CA ASP A 332 9.86 -13.82 -15.75
C ASP A 332 10.37 -13.04 -14.53
N SER A 333 9.42 -12.49 -13.75
CA SER A 333 9.72 -11.78 -12.50
C SER A 333 10.24 -12.75 -11.44
N ALA A 334 9.65 -13.94 -11.33
CA ALA A 334 10.10 -15.00 -10.42
C ALA A 334 11.52 -15.48 -10.76
N LEU A 335 11.81 -15.71 -12.05
CA LEU A 335 13.15 -16.06 -12.53
C LEU A 335 14.18 -14.97 -12.22
N THR A 336 13.80 -13.69 -12.37
CA THR A 336 14.66 -12.55 -12.02
C THR A 336 15.03 -12.56 -10.53
N LEU A 337 14.05 -12.88 -9.67
CA LEU A 337 14.26 -13.03 -8.24
C LEU A 337 15.17 -14.21 -7.91
N LEU A 338 14.94 -15.39 -8.50
CA LEU A 338 15.78 -16.58 -8.31
C LEU A 338 17.25 -16.30 -8.67
N LYS A 339 17.49 -15.64 -9.82
CA LYS A 339 18.84 -15.22 -10.23
C LYS A 339 19.48 -14.28 -9.21
N CYS A 340 18.71 -13.39 -8.59
CA CYS A 340 19.21 -12.49 -7.56
C CYS A 340 19.48 -13.20 -6.24
N ILE A 341 18.67 -14.19 -5.85
CA ILE A 341 18.93 -15.04 -4.67
C ILE A 341 20.24 -15.81 -4.89
N GLU A 342 20.38 -16.49 -6.02
CA GLU A 342 21.59 -17.25 -6.35
C GLU A 342 22.85 -16.35 -6.38
N ALA A 343 22.76 -15.17 -7.00
CA ALA A 343 23.83 -14.18 -6.98
C ALA A 343 24.12 -13.65 -5.57
N GLY A 344 23.10 -13.51 -4.72
CA GLY A 344 23.23 -13.12 -3.32
C GLY A 344 23.98 -14.15 -2.49
N VAL A 345 23.64 -15.43 -2.63
CA VAL A 345 24.35 -16.53 -1.95
C VAL A 345 25.82 -16.59 -2.41
N ARG A 346 26.09 -16.45 -3.71
CA ARG A 346 27.46 -16.35 -4.24
C ARG A 346 28.23 -15.14 -3.69
N HIS A 347 27.56 -14.01 -3.50
CA HIS A 347 28.20 -12.85 -2.90
C HIS A 347 28.61 -13.14 -1.45
N LEU A 348 27.74 -13.76 -0.65
CA LEU A 348 28.06 -14.14 0.73
C LEU A 348 29.22 -15.16 0.80
N GLN A 349 29.28 -16.10 -0.14
CA GLN A 349 30.41 -17.04 -0.28
C GLN A 349 31.74 -16.32 -0.56
N SER A 350 31.70 -15.17 -1.24
CA SER A 350 32.90 -14.40 -1.60
C SER A 350 33.41 -13.47 -0.49
N LEU A 351 32.67 -13.32 0.61
CA LEU A 351 33.09 -12.48 1.73
C LEU A 351 34.17 -13.19 2.57
N ASP A 352 35.11 -12.41 3.10
CA ASP A 352 36.06 -12.91 4.08
C ASP A 352 35.34 -13.29 5.38
N ILE A 353 35.91 -14.22 6.14
CA ILE A 353 35.33 -14.74 7.41
C ILE A 353 35.06 -13.59 8.40
N THR A 354 35.87 -12.54 8.39
CA THR A 354 35.72 -11.36 9.27
C THR A 354 34.55 -10.46 8.89
N ASP A 355 34.08 -10.55 7.65
CA ASP A 355 33.04 -9.68 7.08
C ASP A 355 31.67 -10.36 7.08
N LEU A 356 31.61 -11.66 7.43
CA LEU A 356 30.36 -12.40 7.59
C LEU A 356 29.76 -12.19 8.99
N HIS A 357 28.78 -11.31 9.07
CA HIS A 357 28.05 -11.03 10.31
C HIS A 357 26.81 -11.93 10.48
N THR A 358 26.26 -11.98 11.70
CA THR A 358 25.03 -12.76 12.01
C THR A 358 23.81 -12.24 11.24
N GLU A 359 23.78 -10.95 10.92
CA GLU A 359 22.82 -10.29 10.02
C GLU A 359 22.82 -10.92 8.62
N HIS A 360 24.00 -11.28 8.10
CA HIS A 360 24.12 -11.93 6.78
C HIS A 360 23.56 -13.35 6.81
N LEU A 361 23.75 -14.09 7.91
CA LEU A 361 23.10 -15.38 8.12
C LEU A 361 21.59 -15.23 8.22
N TYR A 362 21.08 -14.19 8.89
CA TYR A 362 19.65 -13.93 8.93
C TYR A 362 19.09 -13.57 7.55
N THR A 363 19.82 -12.78 6.77
CA THR A 363 19.48 -12.46 5.38
C THR A 363 19.41 -13.74 4.53
N LEU A 364 20.33 -14.68 4.72
CA LEU A 364 20.32 -15.99 4.07
C LEU A 364 19.06 -16.79 4.42
N ILE A 365 18.67 -16.84 5.70
CA ILE A 365 17.43 -17.48 6.15
C ILE A 365 16.23 -16.88 5.41
N GLN A 366 16.14 -15.56 5.32
CA GLN A 366 15.03 -14.88 4.64
C GLN A 366 15.01 -15.15 3.12
N MET A 367 16.17 -15.29 2.47
CA MET A 367 16.24 -15.71 1.07
C MET A 367 15.69 -17.12 0.86
N PHE A 368 16.02 -18.07 1.75
CA PHE A 368 15.50 -19.45 1.66
C PHE A 368 14.02 -19.54 2.01
N LYS A 369 13.55 -18.78 3.01
CA LYS A 369 12.11 -18.62 3.26
C LYS A 369 11.37 -18.16 2.00
N LEU A 370 11.93 -17.19 1.27
CA LEU A 370 11.36 -16.72 0.01
C LEU A 370 11.36 -17.79 -1.10
N LEU A 371 12.41 -18.61 -1.20
CA LEU A 371 12.45 -19.77 -2.11
C LEU A 371 11.34 -20.78 -1.77
N ASN A 372 11.18 -21.11 -0.48
CA ASN A 372 10.17 -22.05 0.00
C ASN A 372 8.74 -21.58 -0.31
N LEU A 373 8.49 -20.27 -0.19
CA LEU A 373 7.20 -19.68 -0.57
C LEU A 373 6.92 -19.82 -2.08
N LEU A 374 7.94 -19.67 -2.93
CA LEU A 374 7.78 -19.77 -4.39
C LEU A 374 7.82 -21.20 -4.92
N GLY A 375 8.42 -22.13 -4.17
CA GLY A 375 8.68 -23.52 -4.57
C GLY A 375 7.47 -24.25 -5.19
N PRO A 376 6.28 -24.24 -4.57
CA PRO A 376 5.10 -24.89 -5.13
C PRO A 376 4.71 -24.35 -6.52
N SER A 377 4.72 -23.03 -6.70
CA SER A 377 4.34 -22.39 -7.97
C SER A 377 5.41 -22.63 -9.06
N LEU A 378 6.68 -22.56 -8.70
CA LEU A 378 7.79 -22.84 -9.62
C LEU A 378 7.78 -24.31 -10.08
N SER A 379 7.53 -25.23 -9.17
CA SER A 379 7.44 -26.67 -9.46
C SER A 379 6.26 -26.96 -10.40
N ALA A 380 5.07 -26.41 -10.09
CA ALA A 380 3.90 -26.53 -10.95
C ALA A 380 4.18 -25.97 -12.35
N TYR A 381 4.84 -24.81 -12.46
CA TYR A 381 5.20 -24.20 -13.73
C TYR A 381 6.15 -25.07 -14.55
N VAL A 382 7.22 -25.60 -13.95
CA VAL A 382 8.19 -26.46 -14.65
C VAL A 382 7.55 -27.76 -15.14
N ILE A 383 6.66 -28.37 -14.34
CA ILE A 383 5.92 -29.58 -14.72
C ILE A 383 4.98 -29.31 -15.90
N ASN A 384 4.28 -28.17 -15.87
CA ASN A 384 3.29 -27.82 -16.89
C ASN A 384 3.92 -27.28 -18.18
N ASN A 385 5.09 -26.64 -18.09
CA ASN A 385 5.76 -25.98 -19.22
C ASN A 385 7.23 -26.45 -19.40
N PRO A 386 7.52 -27.76 -19.51
CA PRO A 386 8.87 -28.30 -19.41
C PRO A 386 9.80 -27.88 -20.56
N THR A 387 9.24 -27.49 -21.71
CA THR A 387 10.01 -27.06 -22.89
C THR A 387 10.24 -25.55 -22.94
N SER A 388 9.76 -24.78 -21.95
CA SER A 388 9.96 -23.33 -21.94
C SER A 388 11.39 -22.99 -21.51
N ARG A 389 11.98 -21.94 -22.12
CA ARG A 389 13.32 -21.44 -21.74
C ARG A 389 13.37 -21.01 -20.27
N ASN A 390 12.25 -20.53 -19.76
CA ASN A 390 12.12 -20.15 -18.36
C ASN A 390 12.16 -21.38 -17.46
N ALA A 391 11.47 -22.46 -17.80
CA ALA A 391 11.51 -23.71 -17.04
C ALA A 391 12.92 -24.32 -17.00
N GLU A 392 13.66 -24.29 -18.11
CA GLU A 392 15.07 -24.72 -18.15
C GLU A 392 15.94 -23.88 -17.20
N SER A 393 15.81 -22.55 -17.27
CA SER A 393 16.57 -21.62 -16.41
C SER A 393 16.21 -21.76 -14.92
N ILE A 394 14.92 -21.94 -14.61
CA ILE A 394 14.42 -22.17 -13.25
C ILE A 394 15.01 -23.48 -12.71
N THR A 395 14.97 -24.56 -13.51
CA THR A 395 15.48 -25.87 -13.12
C THR A 395 16.99 -25.83 -12.85
N GLN A 396 17.75 -25.12 -13.69
CA GLN A 396 19.19 -24.95 -13.50
C GLN A 396 19.52 -24.22 -12.19
N ILE A 397 18.83 -23.09 -11.92
CA ILE A 397 19.07 -22.31 -10.70
C ILE A 397 18.59 -23.06 -9.45
N ALA A 398 17.43 -23.73 -9.53
CA ALA A 398 16.90 -24.55 -8.45
C ALA A 398 17.86 -25.69 -8.09
N SER A 399 18.47 -26.34 -9.09
CA SER A 399 19.45 -27.41 -8.87
C SER A 399 20.71 -26.89 -8.15
N SER A 400 21.22 -25.74 -8.59
CA SER A 400 22.38 -25.04 -7.96
C SER A 400 22.09 -24.69 -6.49
N LEU A 401 20.89 -24.16 -6.21
CA LEU A 401 20.46 -23.83 -4.85
C LEU A 401 20.20 -25.07 -3.98
N ALA A 402 19.67 -26.15 -4.55
CA ALA A 402 19.46 -27.42 -3.84
C ALA A 402 20.79 -28.13 -3.51
N GLU A 403 21.79 -28.06 -4.39
CA GLU A 403 23.15 -28.55 -4.08
C GLU A 403 23.76 -27.81 -2.89
N PHE A 404 23.62 -26.48 -2.88
CA PHE A 404 23.99 -25.66 -1.73
C PHE A 404 23.20 -26.07 -0.48
N SER A 405 21.87 -26.16 -0.57
CA SER A 405 20.99 -26.52 0.55
C SER A 405 21.41 -27.84 1.19
N ARG A 406 21.62 -28.87 0.39
CA ARG A 406 22.02 -30.20 0.86
C ARG A 406 23.36 -30.17 1.59
N ALA A 407 24.37 -29.49 1.04
CA ALA A 407 25.68 -29.39 1.66
C ALA A 407 25.65 -28.58 2.97
N ALA A 408 25.00 -27.41 2.94
CA ALA A 408 24.81 -26.56 4.11
C ALA A 408 24.02 -27.29 5.20
N GLY A 409 22.93 -27.96 4.84
CA GLY A 409 22.08 -28.74 5.75
C GLY A 409 22.82 -29.91 6.40
N SER A 410 23.67 -30.62 5.65
CA SER A 410 24.54 -31.68 6.19
C SER A 410 25.53 -31.12 7.20
N TYR A 411 26.27 -30.06 6.82
CA TYR A 411 27.25 -29.41 7.68
C TYR A 411 26.62 -28.89 8.98
N ILE A 412 25.47 -28.22 8.87
CA ILE A 412 24.71 -27.69 10.01
C ILE A 412 24.23 -28.83 10.92
N SER A 413 23.75 -29.93 10.35
CA SER A 413 23.28 -31.08 11.13
C SER A 413 24.44 -31.73 11.90
N ASP A 414 25.59 -31.91 11.26
CA ASP A 414 26.81 -32.43 11.91
C ASP A 414 27.30 -31.49 13.02
N LEU A 415 27.23 -30.18 12.82
CA LEU A 415 27.61 -29.17 13.80
C LEU A 415 26.69 -29.20 15.03
N LEU A 416 25.38 -29.34 14.83
CA LEU A 416 24.39 -29.42 15.91
C LEU A 416 24.46 -30.74 16.66
N GLU A 417 24.72 -31.86 15.98
CA GLU A 417 24.88 -33.18 16.60
C GLU A 417 26.22 -33.38 17.30
N GLY A 418 27.31 -32.89 16.72
CA GLY A 418 28.65 -32.92 17.32
C GLY A 418 28.68 -32.17 18.66
N ASN A 419 27.99 -31.03 18.74
CA ASN A 419 27.87 -30.27 19.98
C ASN A 419 26.99 -30.98 21.05
N ARG A 420 26.02 -31.81 20.65
CA ARG A 420 25.25 -32.65 21.58
C ARG A 420 26.11 -33.77 22.18
N ARG A 421 27.04 -34.33 21.41
CA ARG A 421 27.93 -35.41 21.85
C ARG A 421 29.09 -34.93 22.73
N SER A 422 29.54 -33.68 22.58
CA SER A 422 30.63 -33.09 23.39
C SER A 422 30.19 -32.58 24.77
N SER A 423 28.89 -32.58 25.05
CA SER A 423 28.33 -32.31 26.39
C SER A 423 28.38 -33.56 27.28
N VAL A 424 29.56 -34.17 27.44
CA VAL A 424 29.79 -35.22 28.46
C VAL A 424 30.29 -34.53 29.73
N MET A 425 29.68 -34.87 30.87
CA MET A 425 30.08 -34.39 32.19
C MET A 425 31.57 -34.65 32.44
N ASP A 426 32.34 -33.59 32.64
CA ASP A 426 33.65 -33.71 33.24
C ASP A 426 33.51 -33.94 34.75
N VAL A 427 34.43 -34.71 35.36
CA VAL A 427 34.37 -35.21 36.76
C VAL A 427 34.41 -34.06 37.81
N SER A 428 34.57 -32.82 37.36
CA SER A 428 34.66 -31.59 38.14
C SER A 428 33.37 -30.73 38.16
N GLY A 429 32.29 -31.15 37.48
CA GLY A 429 30.99 -30.46 37.56
C GLY A 429 30.91 -29.09 36.86
N THR A 430 31.94 -28.67 36.14
CA THR A 430 31.91 -27.47 35.30
C THR A 430 31.61 -27.84 33.84
N GLN A 431 30.43 -27.43 33.35
CA GLN A 431 30.09 -27.47 31.91
C GLN A 431 31.06 -26.57 31.13
N GLN A 432 32.09 -27.14 30.51
CA GLN A 432 32.84 -26.46 29.46
C GLN A 432 32.04 -26.57 28.15
N GLN A 433 31.21 -25.56 27.88
CA GLN A 433 30.66 -25.35 26.54
C GLN A 433 31.79 -24.89 25.62
N TYR A 434 32.16 -25.73 24.65
CA TYR A 434 33.02 -25.28 23.55
C TYR A 434 32.30 -24.16 22.77
N PRO A 435 33.00 -23.10 22.36
CA PRO A 435 32.39 -22.02 21.58
C PRO A 435 31.82 -22.58 20.28
N PHE A 436 30.55 -22.28 20.02
CA PHE A 436 29.88 -22.63 18.78
C PHE A 436 30.43 -21.73 17.66
N THR A 437 31.30 -22.28 16.81
CA THR A 437 31.92 -21.54 15.70
C THR A 437 31.43 -22.12 14.38
N LEU A 438 30.74 -21.30 13.59
CA LEU A 438 30.34 -21.62 12.23
C LEU A 438 31.51 -21.33 11.27
N ASP A 439 31.83 -22.28 10.41
CA ASP A 439 32.87 -22.18 9.37
C ASP A 439 32.20 -21.80 8.03
N PRO A 440 32.38 -20.56 7.54
CA PRO A 440 31.78 -20.12 6.29
C PRO A 440 32.20 -20.97 5.09
N ALA A 441 33.44 -21.46 5.06
CA ALA A 441 33.94 -22.24 3.93
C ALA A 441 33.19 -23.56 3.76
N ARG A 442 32.82 -24.19 4.89
CA ARG A 442 31.99 -25.40 4.91
C ARG A 442 30.52 -25.12 4.68
N LEU A 443 30.01 -23.98 5.17
CA LEU A 443 28.62 -23.58 4.92
C LEU A 443 28.32 -23.40 3.43
N PHE A 444 29.26 -22.83 2.67
CA PHE A 444 29.10 -22.55 1.24
C PHE A 444 29.78 -23.58 0.32
N GLU A 445 30.19 -24.75 0.83
CA GLU A 445 30.90 -25.78 0.04
C GLU A 445 30.07 -26.32 -1.14
N GLY A 446 28.74 -26.42 -0.96
CA GLY A 446 27.83 -26.89 -2.00
C GLY A 446 27.49 -25.88 -3.09
N MET A 447 27.98 -24.64 -3.01
CA MET A 447 27.83 -23.69 -4.09
C MET A 447 28.95 -23.86 -5.11
N PRO A 448 28.66 -24.16 -6.40
CA PRO A 448 29.69 -24.29 -7.41
C PRO A 448 30.50 -23.00 -7.49
N LEU A 449 31.81 -23.12 -7.23
CA LEU A 449 32.75 -22.03 -7.47
C LEU A 449 32.57 -21.61 -8.92
N ALA A 450 32.35 -20.31 -9.14
CA ALA A 450 32.30 -19.76 -10.47
C ALA A 450 33.67 -20.02 -11.13
N ILE A 451 33.79 -21.12 -11.86
CA ILE A 451 34.75 -21.18 -12.97
C ILE A 451 34.40 -19.96 -13.78
N GLN A 452 35.39 -19.09 -13.92
CA GLN A 452 35.31 -17.82 -14.61
C GLN A 452 35.01 -18.11 -16.09
N GLU A 453 33.77 -18.51 -16.41
CA GLU A 453 33.28 -18.62 -17.76
C GLU A 453 33.22 -17.20 -18.31
N ARG A 454 34.34 -16.80 -18.87
CA ARG A 454 34.45 -15.89 -20.01
C ARG A 454 33.64 -16.45 -21.20
N ARG A 455 32.34 -16.63 -21.01
CA ARG A 455 31.35 -16.48 -22.06
C ARG A 455 30.42 -15.38 -21.56
N ARG A 456 30.83 -14.14 -21.83
CA ARG A 456 29.86 -13.06 -21.98
C ARG A 456 28.89 -13.52 -23.05
N ASP A 457 27.72 -14.02 -22.66
CA ASP A 457 26.58 -14.07 -23.57
C ASP A 457 26.09 -12.64 -23.75
N PRO A 458 26.35 -11.98 -24.90
CA PRO A 458 26.09 -10.57 -25.08
C PRO A 458 24.60 -10.26 -25.35
N VAL A 459 23.69 -11.21 -25.09
CA VAL A 459 22.29 -11.16 -25.49
C VAL A 459 21.32 -10.95 -24.32
N LEU A 460 21.72 -11.19 -23.06
CA LEU A 460 20.82 -11.04 -21.90
C LEU A 460 21.00 -9.73 -21.11
N ASP A 461 22.13 -9.03 -21.27
CA ASP A 461 22.43 -7.78 -20.55
C ASP A 461 21.90 -6.50 -21.24
N ARG A 462 21.26 -6.60 -22.42
CA ARG A 462 20.93 -5.42 -23.24
C ARG A 462 19.45 -5.09 -23.44
N SER A 463 18.49 -5.76 -22.79
CA SER A 463 17.08 -5.46 -23.10
C SER A 463 16.03 -5.79 -22.05
N SER A 464 16.32 -5.64 -20.75
CA SER A 464 15.21 -5.47 -19.81
C SER A 464 15.40 -4.21 -18.97
N SER A 465 14.47 -3.27 -19.11
CA SER A 465 14.29 -2.14 -18.20
C SER A 465 14.18 -2.58 -16.72
N SER A 466 13.97 -3.89 -16.47
CA SER A 466 13.97 -4.48 -15.14
C SER A 466 15.36 -4.44 -14.48
N SER A 467 16.44 -4.79 -15.18
CA SER A 467 17.78 -4.81 -14.58
C SER A 467 18.25 -3.42 -14.17
N GLU A 468 18.03 -2.41 -15.02
CA GLU A 468 18.42 -1.02 -14.74
C GLU A 468 17.69 -0.48 -13.49
N ASN A 469 16.41 -0.80 -13.33
CA ASN A 469 15.64 -0.41 -12.15
C ASN A 469 16.17 -1.11 -10.89
N ILE A 470 16.48 -2.42 -10.94
CA ILE A 470 17.04 -3.16 -9.80
C ILE A 470 18.36 -2.53 -9.35
N ASP A 471 19.25 -2.21 -10.30
CA ASP A 471 20.54 -1.58 -10.01
C ASP A 471 20.38 -0.17 -9.43
N SER A 472 19.50 0.63 -10.02
CA SER A 472 19.21 1.99 -9.55
C SER A 472 18.63 1.99 -8.13
N PHE A 473 17.65 1.11 -7.86
CA PHE A 473 17.00 1.01 -6.57
C PHE A 473 17.96 0.49 -5.49
N SER A 474 18.74 -0.55 -5.80
CA SER A 474 19.75 -1.08 -4.86
C SER A 474 20.84 -0.04 -4.55
N ALA A 475 21.35 0.67 -5.56
CA ALA A 475 22.33 1.73 -5.35
C ALA A 475 21.79 2.87 -4.47
N HIS A 476 20.50 3.23 -4.66
CA HIS A 476 19.83 4.21 -3.82
C HIS A 476 19.73 3.74 -2.35
N MET A 477 19.25 2.51 -2.12
CA MET A 477 19.12 1.95 -0.78
C MET A 477 20.47 1.82 -0.07
N LEU A 478 21.51 1.33 -0.75
CA LEU A 478 22.87 1.22 -0.21
C LEU A 478 23.43 2.57 0.26
N ARG A 479 23.21 3.62 -0.53
CA ARG A 479 23.65 4.99 -0.19
C ARG A 479 22.93 5.51 1.04
N GLU A 480 21.60 5.37 1.09
CA GLU A 480 20.78 5.87 2.19
C GLU A 480 21.04 5.11 3.50
N ILE A 481 21.19 3.78 3.46
CA ILE A 481 21.55 2.96 4.63
C ILE A 481 22.90 3.43 5.18
N GLY A 482 23.91 3.56 4.31
CA GLY A 482 25.26 3.96 4.73
C GLY A 482 25.39 5.39 5.26
N GLN A 483 24.45 6.29 4.93
CA GLN A 483 24.50 7.70 5.33
C GLN A 483 23.51 8.06 6.44
N GLY A 484 22.39 7.34 6.52
CA GLY A 484 21.22 7.74 7.31
C GLY A 484 20.86 6.80 8.44
N TRP A 485 21.31 5.54 8.45
CA TRP A 485 20.89 4.57 9.48
C TRP A 485 21.87 4.58 10.65
N ILE A 486 21.33 4.51 11.86
CA ILE A 486 22.10 4.50 13.10
C ILE A 486 21.60 3.38 14.02
N THR A 487 22.55 2.68 14.63
CA THR A 487 22.30 1.72 15.71
C THR A 487 22.58 2.42 17.03
N ILE A 488 21.58 2.50 17.90
CA ILE A 488 21.68 3.11 19.23
C ILE A 488 21.73 1.99 20.26
N ASP A 489 22.86 1.87 20.96
CA ASP A 489 23.02 0.90 22.05
C ASP A 489 22.41 1.45 23.34
N ASN A 490 21.35 0.81 23.84
CA ASN A 490 20.79 1.16 25.14
C ASN A 490 21.54 0.42 26.26
N ASN A 491 22.57 1.09 26.80
CA ASN A 491 23.43 0.58 27.88
C ASN A 491 22.68 0.06 29.12
N ASN A 492 21.43 0.47 29.35
CA ASN A 492 20.65 0.07 30.52
C ASN A 492 19.93 -1.29 30.38
N ASN A 493 19.62 -1.74 29.16
CA ASN A 493 18.90 -3.00 28.91
C ASN A 493 19.64 -3.95 27.95
N GLY A 494 20.79 -3.54 27.39
CA GLY A 494 21.55 -4.34 26.44
C GLY A 494 20.88 -4.52 25.07
N SER A 495 19.77 -3.83 24.80
CA SER A 495 19.09 -3.87 23.50
C SER A 495 19.61 -2.75 22.60
N ALA A 496 20.15 -3.11 21.44
CA ALA A 496 20.41 -2.14 20.38
C ALA A 496 19.10 -1.82 19.64
N THR A 497 18.94 -0.58 19.17
CA THR A 497 17.79 -0.16 18.35
C THR A 497 18.30 0.47 17.06
N LEU A 498 17.82 -0.03 15.92
CA LEU A 498 18.11 0.50 14.60
C LEU A 498 17.07 1.57 14.24
N THR A 499 17.53 2.76 13.84
CA THR A 499 16.64 3.86 13.45
C THR A 499 17.27 4.70 12.34
N VAL A 500 16.49 5.61 11.76
CA VAL A 500 16.94 6.53 10.71
C VAL A 500 17.20 7.91 11.33
N LYS A 501 18.34 8.51 11.02
CA LYS A 501 18.75 9.84 11.47
C LYS A 501 17.73 10.88 10.99
N GLY A 502 17.10 11.57 11.94
CA GLY A 502 16.23 12.69 11.63
C GLY A 502 16.96 13.87 10.99
N PRO A 503 16.26 14.75 10.25
CA PRO A 503 16.87 15.97 9.74
C PRO A 503 17.43 16.77 10.93
N ALA A 504 18.72 17.13 10.86
CA ALA A 504 19.38 17.92 11.89
C ALA A 504 18.64 19.25 12.08
N THR A 505 18.11 19.49 13.27
CA THR A 505 17.59 20.80 13.68
C THR A 505 18.77 21.78 13.69
N ARG A 506 18.90 22.56 12.61
CA ARG A 506 19.77 23.74 12.60
C ARG A 506 19.15 24.79 13.54
N GLY A 507 19.76 24.95 14.71
CA GLY A 507 19.59 26.13 15.57
C GLY A 507 18.78 25.91 16.84
N GLY A 508 19.42 25.37 17.88
CA GLY A 508 18.92 25.41 19.25
C GLY A 508 20.11 25.40 20.24
N PRO A 509 20.16 26.27 21.27
CA PRO A 509 21.26 26.30 22.23
C PRO A 509 21.29 25.02 23.10
N PRO A 510 22.42 24.69 23.75
CA PRO A 510 22.58 23.44 24.49
C PRO A 510 21.66 23.39 25.72
N PRO A 511 21.19 22.20 26.13
CA PRO A 511 20.19 22.08 27.19
C PRO A 511 20.82 22.34 28.56
N SER A 512 20.43 23.44 29.18
CA SER A 512 20.43 23.58 30.63
C SER A 512 19.20 22.90 31.23
N THR A 513 19.40 22.38 32.43
CA THR A 513 18.48 21.60 33.25
C THR A 513 17.07 22.19 33.42
N ALA A 514 16.07 21.30 33.33
CA ALA A 514 14.71 21.35 33.87
C ALA A 514 13.51 21.60 32.90
N SER A 515 12.61 20.61 32.94
CA SER A 515 11.14 20.66 32.74
C SER A 515 10.53 20.89 31.35
N THR A 516 9.92 19.80 30.85
CA THR A 516 8.63 19.67 30.14
C THR A 516 8.32 20.47 28.87
N THR A 517 7.88 19.70 27.86
CA THR A 517 6.99 20.03 26.73
C THR A 517 7.55 20.91 25.60
N SER A 518 8.11 20.27 24.56
CA SER A 518 7.56 20.24 23.19
C SER A 518 8.63 19.76 22.20
N VAL A 519 8.65 18.46 21.92
CA VAL A 519 9.40 17.87 20.80
C VAL A 519 8.48 17.92 19.57
N PRO A 520 8.92 18.36 18.38
CA PRO A 520 8.10 18.24 17.17
C PRO A 520 7.77 16.76 16.91
N ALA A 521 6.48 16.45 16.88
CA ALA A 521 5.92 15.11 17.03
C ALA A 521 6.01 14.20 15.79
N THR A 522 7.00 14.34 14.91
CA THR A 522 7.04 13.61 13.62
C THR A 522 8.10 12.53 13.48
N GLN A 523 8.99 12.36 14.46
CA GLN A 523 9.82 11.16 14.61
C GLN A 523 9.90 10.86 16.10
N SER A 524 9.25 9.79 16.54
CA SER A 524 9.32 9.38 17.95
C SER A 524 10.71 8.88 18.34
N GLY A 525 11.57 8.59 17.36
CA GLY A 525 12.92 8.07 17.57
C GLY A 525 12.94 6.68 18.19
N LEU A 526 11.80 5.98 18.23
CA LEU A 526 11.65 4.67 18.88
C LEU A 526 12.53 3.60 18.22
N GLY A 527 12.70 3.68 16.89
CA GLY A 527 13.46 2.68 16.13
C GLY A 527 12.87 1.28 16.18
N THR A 528 13.58 0.32 15.62
CA THR A 528 13.27 -1.12 15.69
C THR A 528 14.34 -1.82 16.51
N PRO A 529 13.97 -2.67 17.49
CA PRO A 529 14.96 -3.39 18.28
C PRO A 529 15.75 -4.36 17.39
N VAL A 530 17.08 -4.33 17.51
CA VAL A 530 17.95 -5.31 16.84
C VAL A 530 17.90 -6.60 17.67
N PRO A 531 17.44 -7.72 17.11
CA PRO A 531 17.40 -8.98 17.83
C PRO A 531 18.80 -9.40 18.25
N ARG A 532 18.95 -9.89 19.49
CA ARG A 532 20.15 -10.62 19.89
C ARG A 532 20.07 -12.01 19.32
N TRP A 533 20.66 -12.22 18.16
CA TRP A 533 20.73 -13.54 17.57
C TRP A 533 21.78 -14.40 18.25
N ASP A 534 21.32 -15.45 18.91
CA ASP A 534 22.18 -16.56 19.29
C ASP A 534 22.53 -17.38 18.03
N ALA A 535 23.82 -17.59 17.78
CA ALA A 535 24.32 -18.27 16.60
C ALA A 535 23.73 -19.68 16.45
N LYS A 536 23.52 -20.39 17.56
CA LYS A 536 22.89 -21.73 17.56
C LYS A 536 21.41 -21.66 17.14
N THR A 537 20.69 -20.62 17.58
CA THR A 537 19.30 -20.39 17.19
C THR A 537 19.18 -20.06 15.70
N LEU A 538 20.05 -19.19 15.16
CA LEU A 538 20.09 -18.88 13.73
C LEU A 538 20.40 -20.11 12.89
N VAL A 539 21.39 -20.90 13.29
CA VAL A 539 21.77 -22.12 12.57
C VAL A 539 20.65 -23.16 12.59
N SER A 540 19.91 -23.28 13.69
CA SER A 540 18.70 -24.13 13.74
C SER A 540 17.62 -23.66 12.77
N ARG A 541 17.36 -22.35 12.69
CA ARG A 541 16.38 -21.79 11.75
C ARG A 541 16.83 -21.95 10.29
N LEU A 542 18.12 -21.73 10.02
CA LEU A 542 18.70 -21.95 8.70
C LEU A 542 18.53 -23.41 8.27
N ARG A 543 18.73 -24.37 9.18
CA ARG A 543 18.46 -25.78 8.90
C ARG A 543 17.00 -26.02 8.50
N GLU A 544 16.05 -25.43 9.22
CA GLU A 544 14.62 -25.58 8.91
C GLU A 544 14.30 -25.08 7.50
N GLU A 545 14.76 -23.87 7.15
CA GLU A 545 14.49 -23.30 5.83
C GLU A 545 15.24 -24.02 4.70
N VAL A 546 16.48 -24.45 4.94
CA VAL A 546 17.30 -25.15 3.95
C VAL A 546 16.79 -26.56 3.67
N VAL A 547 16.36 -27.29 4.71
CA VAL A 547 15.78 -28.64 4.55
C VAL A 547 14.42 -28.58 3.85
N ASN A 548 13.65 -27.51 4.05
CA ASN A 548 12.37 -27.33 3.35
C ASN A 548 12.54 -26.93 1.87
N ALA A 549 13.74 -26.46 1.48
CA ALA A 549 14.05 -26.02 0.12
C ALA A 549 14.59 -27.14 -0.79
N ASP A 550 15.05 -28.25 -0.19
CA ASP A 550 15.41 -29.51 -0.88
C ASP A 550 14.17 -30.34 -1.23
#